data_AF-A0A7C1NT85-F1
#
_entry.id   AF-A0A7C1NT85-F1
#
_cell.length_a   1.000
_cell.length_b   1.000
_cell.length_c   1.000
_cell.angle_alpha   90.00
_cell.angle_beta   90.00
_cell.angle_gamma   90.00
#
_symmetry.space_group_name_H-M   'P 1'
#
loop_
_entity.id
_entity.type
_entity.pdbx_description
1 polymer ?
#
loop_
_entity_poly.entity_id
_entity_poly.type
_entity_poly.pdbx_seq_one_letter_code
_entity_poly.pdbx_strand_id
1 'polypeptide(L)'
;SVKLSNGDQTVIIASRNGKACMFHEKEIREMGRNAHGVIGIRLENDDEVVSMDILDGKNDILCITENGYGKRSPVESYRKTHRGSKGVKTIITNERNGKVVFAEEVKDEDEILVTTKNGMMVRVKVKEIRKQGRNTMGVRIIRLNPGDKVISVAKIIENSEK
;
A
#
# COMPACT_ATOMS: atom_id res chain seq x y z
N SER A 1 -9.43 6.48 0.94
CA SER A 1 -10.34 6.49 2.10
C SER A 1 -9.86 7.58 3.07
N VAL A 2 -10.67 7.97 4.06
CA VAL A 2 -10.26 8.87 5.14
C VAL A 2 -10.26 8.06 6.43
N LYS A 3 -9.19 8.16 7.23
CA LYS A 3 -9.07 7.54 8.56
C LYS A 3 -8.72 8.59 9.59
N LEU A 4 -9.33 8.50 10.78
CA LEU A 4 -8.97 9.31 11.94
C LEU A 4 -7.77 8.68 12.64
N SER A 5 -6.77 9.48 12.99
CA SER A 5 -5.70 9.09 13.89
C SER A 5 -5.97 9.58 15.32
N ASN A 6 -5.28 9.00 16.31
CA ASN A 6 -5.47 9.31 17.73
C ASN A 6 -4.30 10.05 18.40
N GLY A 7 -3.26 10.43 17.64
CA GLY A 7 -2.06 11.12 18.14
C GLY A 7 -0.90 10.19 18.53
N ASP A 8 -1.09 8.87 18.53
CA ASP A 8 -0.07 7.86 18.89
C ASP A 8 0.05 6.70 17.89
N GLN A 9 -0.26 6.95 16.62
CA GLN A 9 -0.21 5.95 15.55
C GLN A 9 0.95 6.13 14.59
N THR A 10 1.25 5.05 13.88
CA THR A 10 2.25 5.03 12.83
C THR A 10 1.58 5.26 11.47
N VAL A 11 2.15 6.16 10.69
CA VAL A 11 1.73 6.43 9.30
C VAL A 11 2.66 5.67 8.37
N ILE A 12 2.09 5.05 7.33
CA ILE A 12 2.84 4.58 6.17
C ILE A 12 2.38 5.31 4.91
N ILE A 13 3.33 5.71 4.08
CA ILE A 13 3.07 6.30 2.76
C ILE A 13 3.85 5.49 1.74
N ALA A 14 3.17 4.97 0.72
CA ALA A 14 3.79 4.21 -0.35
C ALA A 14 3.78 4.96 -1.67
N SER A 15 4.80 4.72 -2.47
CA SER A 15 5.00 5.35 -3.77
C SER A 15 4.88 4.35 -4.92
N ARG A 16 4.59 4.88 -6.10
CA ARG A 16 4.40 4.15 -7.35
C ARG A 16 5.64 3.37 -7.77
N ASN A 17 6.83 3.87 -7.45
CA ASN A 17 8.10 3.19 -7.73
C ASN A 17 8.47 2.12 -6.69
N GLY A 18 7.56 1.79 -5.75
CA GLY A 18 7.76 0.70 -4.80
C GLY A 18 8.60 1.09 -3.60
N LYS A 19 8.51 2.35 -3.16
CA LYS A 19 9.03 2.80 -1.87
C LYS A 19 7.91 2.92 -0.85
N ALA A 20 8.26 2.82 0.42
CA ALA A 20 7.37 3.12 1.54
C ALA A 20 8.13 3.84 2.64
N CYS A 21 7.57 4.93 3.15
CA CYS A 21 8.06 5.68 4.30
C CYS A 21 7.11 5.43 5.47
N MET A 22 7.64 4.95 6.59
CA MET A 22 6.85 4.62 7.78
C MET A 22 7.37 5.42 8.96
N PHE A 23 6.56 6.27 9.57
CA PHE A 23 6.98 7.23 10.60
C PHE A 23 5.88 7.48 11.62
N HIS A 24 6.22 8.06 12.78
CA HIS A 24 5.23 8.29 13.83
C HIS A 24 4.45 9.57 13.56
N GLU A 25 3.14 9.59 13.81
CA GLU A 25 2.32 10.76 13.45
C GLU A 25 2.72 12.05 14.21
N LYS A 26 3.29 11.93 15.42
CA LYS A 26 3.90 13.05 16.17
C LYS A 26 5.00 13.81 15.42
N GLU A 27 5.56 13.26 14.34
CA GLU A 27 6.48 14.00 13.46
C GLU A 27 5.74 15.03 12.57
N ILE A 28 4.40 14.97 12.53
CA ILE A 28 3.50 15.92 11.89
C ILE A 28 2.96 16.85 12.98
N ARG A 29 3.16 18.15 12.78
CA ARG A 29 2.52 19.17 13.62
C ARG A 29 1.06 19.34 13.20
N GLU A 30 0.19 19.63 14.17
CA GLU A 30 -1.18 20.05 13.91
C GLU A 30 -1.20 21.36 13.11
N MET A 31 -2.11 21.44 12.14
CA MET A 31 -2.26 22.60 11.27
C MET A 31 -3.74 22.81 10.93
N GLY A 32 -4.12 24.07 10.71
CA GLY A 32 -5.46 24.41 10.24
C GLY A 32 -5.71 23.97 8.80
N ARG A 33 -6.99 23.89 8.40
CA ARG A 33 -7.44 23.39 7.09
C ARG A 33 -6.87 24.14 5.88
N ASN A 34 -6.47 25.41 6.06
CA ASN A 34 -5.93 26.26 5.00
C ASN A 34 -4.42 26.08 4.78
N ALA A 35 -3.76 25.18 5.51
CA ALA A 35 -2.32 24.94 5.37
C ALA A 35 -1.99 24.06 4.15
N HIS A 36 -0.79 24.25 3.59
CA HIS A 36 -0.26 23.44 2.48
C HIS A 36 0.15 22.00 2.89
N GLY A 37 0.16 21.69 4.18
CA GLY A 37 0.64 20.42 4.70
C GLY A 37 2.16 20.37 4.92
N VAL A 38 2.68 19.16 5.14
CA VAL A 38 4.11 18.87 5.31
C VAL A 38 4.50 17.67 4.46
N ILE A 39 5.79 17.57 4.11
CA ILE A 39 6.30 16.44 3.34
C ILE A 39 6.16 15.16 4.15
N GLY A 40 5.49 14.14 3.62
CA GLY A 40 5.41 12.80 4.21
C GLY A 40 6.51 11.86 3.74
N ILE A 41 6.73 11.78 2.42
CA ILE A 41 7.79 11.01 1.75
C ILE A 41 8.47 11.91 0.72
N ARG A 42 9.79 11.76 0.56
CA ARG A 42 10.52 12.44 -0.52
C ARG A 42 10.54 11.53 -1.76
N LEU A 43 9.83 11.95 -2.79
CA LEU A 43 9.76 11.28 -4.09
C LEU A 43 10.97 11.63 -4.96
N GLU A 44 11.31 10.75 -5.90
CA GLU A 44 12.40 10.94 -6.86
C GLU A 44 11.90 10.70 -8.29
N ASN A 45 12.41 11.45 -9.26
CA ASN A 45 12.06 11.29 -10.68
C ASN A 45 10.54 11.40 -10.94
N ASP A 46 9.98 10.40 -11.60
CA ASP A 46 8.57 10.26 -12.00
C ASP A 46 7.69 9.61 -10.91
N ASP A 47 8.18 9.50 -9.67
CA ASP A 47 7.46 8.83 -8.59
C ASP A 47 6.30 9.67 -8.06
N GLU A 48 5.26 8.99 -7.60
CA GLU A 48 4.06 9.59 -7.03
C GLU A 48 3.57 8.77 -5.83
N VAL A 49 2.88 9.43 -4.90
CA VAL A 49 2.24 8.71 -3.79
C VAL A 49 1.02 7.97 -4.34
N VAL A 50 0.94 6.67 -4.03
CA VAL A 50 -0.19 5.82 -4.45
C VAL A 50 -1.11 5.46 -3.29
N SER A 51 -0.60 5.46 -2.07
CA SER A 51 -1.38 5.20 -0.88
C SER A 51 -0.75 5.80 0.37
N MET A 52 -1.62 6.05 1.34
CA MET A 52 -1.27 6.39 2.71
C MET A 52 -2.20 5.58 3.63
N ASP A 53 -1.64 5.04 4.70
CA ASP A 53 -2.43 4.36 5.72
C ASP A 53 -1.95 4.69 7.14
N ILE A 54 -2.87 4.58 8.09
CA ILE A 54 -2.60 4.62 9.53
C ILE A 54 -2.61 3.17 10.02
N LEU A 55 -1.49 2.76 10.62
CA LEU A 55 -1.23 1.38 11.02
C LEU A 55 -1.66 1.13 12.46
N ASP A 56 -2.24 -0.05 12.71
CA ASP A 56 -2.43 -0.59 14.06
C ASP A 56 -1.20 -1.35 14.59
N GLY A 57 -0.24 -1.63 13.71
CA GLY A 57 1.06 -2.20 14.03
C GLY A 57 1.05 -3.72 14.22
N LYS A 58 -0.04 -4.41 13.88
CA LYS A 58 -0.19 -5.86 14.09
C LYS A 58 -0.37 -6.66 12.81
N ASN A 59 -0.74 -6.00 11.72
CA ASN A 59 -1.14 -6.68 10.49
C ASN A 59 -0.08 -6.61 9.39
N ASP A 60 -0.41 -7.18 8.23
CA ASP A 60 0.48 -7.16 7.07
C ASP A 60 0.20 -5.95 6.19
N ILE A 61 1.23 -5.47 5.50
CA ILE A 61 1.09 -4.53 4.39
C ILE A 61 0.94 -5.35 3.10
N LEU A 62 -0.21 -5.22 2.44
CA LEU A 62 -0.45 -5.77 1.11
C LEU A 62 -0.04 -4.75 0.06
N CYS A 63 0.85 -5.15 -0.84
CA CYS A 63 1.23 -4.35 -2.00
C CYS A 63 0.84 -5.07 -3.30
N ILE A 64 0.24 -4.34 -4.24
CA ILE A 64 -0.17 -4.83 -5.57
C ILE A 64 0.33 -3.87 -6.65
N THR A 65 0.73 -4.42 -7.79
CA THR A 65 1.26 -3.70 -8.94
C THR A 65 0.36 -3.79 -10.16
N GLU A 66 0.55 -2.88 -11.12
CA GLU A 66 -0.29 -2.73 -12.30
C GLU A 66 -0.31 -3.97 -13.20
N ASN A 67 0.73 -4.83 -13.18
CA ASN A 67 0.74 -6.08 -13.95
C ASN A 67 0.16 -7.28 -13.17
N GLY A 68 -0.56 -7.03 -12.06
CA GLY A 68 -1.28 -8.07 -11.32
C GLY A 68 -0.40 -8.91 -10.39
N TYR A 69 0.76 -8.40 -9.99
CA TYR A 69 1.63 -9.03 -8.99
C TYR A 69 1.45 -8.36 -7.63
N GLY A 70 1.69 -9.11 -6.56
CA GLY A 70 1.55 -8.59 -5.22
C GLY A 70 1.98 -9.56 -4.15
N LYS A 71 1.99 -9.09 -2.91
CA LYS A 71 2.33 -9.87 -1.72
C LYS A 71 1.92 -9.15 -0.45
N ARG A 72 1.87 -9.91 0.63
CA ARG A 72 1.76 -9.40 1.99
C ARG A 72 3.13 -9.41 2.66
N SER A 73 3.45 -8.37 3.41
CA SER A 73 4.67 -8.30 4.20
C SER A 73 4.33 -7.87 5.62
N PRO A 74 4.81 -8.57 6.67
CA PRO A 74 4.58 -8.16 8.05
C PRO A 74 4.99 -6.70 8.27
N VAL A 75 4.18 -5.93 8.99
CA VAL A 75 4.49 -4.52 9.29
C VAL A 75 5.86 -4.36 9.96
N GLU A 76 6.25 -5.29 10.82
CA GLU A 76 7.54 -5.33 11.51
C GLU A 76 8.74 -5.38 10.56
N SER A 77 8.54 -5.90 9.34
CA SER A 77 9.60 -5.90 8.34
C SER A 77 9.94 -4.50 7.85
N TYR A 78 9.02 -3.53 7.97
CA TYR A 78 9.24 -2.12 7.66
C TYR A 78 9.94 -1.47 8.86
N ARG A 79 11.18 -1.03 8.66
CA ARG A 79 11.82 -0.19 9.68
C ARG A 79 11.10 1.16 9.75
N LYS A 80 10.94 1.71 10.95
CA LYS A 80 10.56 3.11 11.12
C LYS A 80 11.66 3.99 10.49
N THR A 81 11.24 4.87 9.61
CA THR A 81 12.01 5.92 8.97
C THR A 81 11.57 7.27 9.52
N HIS A 82 12.33 8.33 9.28
CA HIS A 82 11.84 9.69 9.55
C HIS A 82 10.87 10.16 8.48
N ARG A 83 9.95 11.03 8.88
CA ARG A 83 9.08 11.77 7.95
C ARG A 83 9.93 12.52 6.92
N GLY A 84 9.55 12.45 5.64
CA GLY A 84 10.27 13.08 4.53
C GLY A 84 11.53 12.34 4.08
N SER A 85 11.75 11.12 4.56
CA SER A 85 12.77 10.23 4.01
C SER A 85 12.37 9.71 2.61
N LYS A 86 13.33 9.09 1.90
CA LYS A 86 13.07 8.39 0.63
C LYS A 86 12.36 7.03 0.82
N GLY A 87 12.15 6.61 2.07
CA GLY A 87 11.56 5.32 2.40
C GLY A 87 12.46 4.10 2.12
N VAL A 88 11.85 2.92 2.26
CA VAL A 88 12.45 1.60 1.99
C VAL A 88 11.72 0.91 0.84
N LYS A 89 12.35 -0.06 0.18
CA LYS A 89 11.66 -0.85 -0.86
C LYS A 89 10.49 -1.64 -0.25
N THR A 90 9.30 -1.51 -0.83
CA THR A 90 8.08 -2.25 -0.42
C THR A 90 7.80 -3.45 -1.32
N ILE A 91 8.16 -3.34 -2.60
CA ILE A 91 8.14 -4.39 -3.61
C ILE A 91 9.15 -4.04 -4.70
N ILE A 92 9.65 -5.02 -5.43
CA ILE A 92 10.50 -4.77 -6.60
C ILE A 92 9.59 -4.37 -7.77
N THR A 93 9.75 -3.14 -8.24
CA THR A 93 9.16 -2.64 -9.49
C THR A 93 10.15 -2.88 -10.63
N ASN A 94 9.67 -3.48 -11.72
CA ASN A 94 10.42 -3.80 -12.93
C ASN A 94 9.43 -4.03 -14.08
N GLU A 95 9.90 -4.43 -15.26
CA GLU A 95 9.01 -4.69 -16.41
C GLU A 95 7.96 -5.77 -16.14
N ARG A 96 8.32 -6.82 -15.38
CA ARG A 96 7.40 -7.91 -15.02
C ARG A 96 6.28 -7.40 -14.11
N ASN A 97 6.64 -6.72 -13.03
CA ASN A 97 5.70 -6.29 -12.00
C ASN A 97 4.94 -5.03 -12.42
N GLY A 98 5.58 -4.14 -13.14
CA GLY A 98 5.13 -2.77 -13.32
C GLY A 98 5.21 -1.97 -12.02
N LYS A 99 4.54 -0.82 -12.03
CA LYS A 99 4.46 0.12 -10.91
C LYS A 99 3.43 -0.31 -9.86
N VAL A 100 3.59 0.19 -8.62
CA VAL A 100 2.62 -0.06 -7.53
C VAL A 100 1.32 0.69 -7.80
N VAL A 101 0.19 0.05 -7.51
CA VAL A 101 -1.16 0.64 -7.59
C VAL A 101 -1.89 0.63 -6.25
N PHE A 102 -1.44 -0.18 -5.30
CA PHE A 102 -2.04 -0.31 -3.97
C PHE A 102 -1.01 -0.74 -2.94
N ALA A 103 -1.04 -0.12 -1.77
CA ALA A 103 -0.25 -0.54 -0.61
C ALA A 103 -0.91 -0.08 0.70
N GLU A 104 -1.64 -0.98 1.37
CA GLU A 104 -2.33 -0.67 2.63
C GLU A 104 -2.16 -1.80 3.66
N GLU A 105 -2.46 -1.49 4.92
CA GLU A 105 -2.56 -2.50 5.96
C GLU A 105 -3.81 -3.35 5.73
N VAL A 106 -3.64 -4.67 5.79
CA VAL A 106 -4.71 -5.66 5.62
C VAL A 106 -4.60 -6.74 6.67
N LYS A 107 -5.75 -7.24 7.08
CA LYS A 107 -5.89 -8.37 7.98
C LYS A 107 -6.15 -9.66 7.19
N ASP A 108 -6.03 -10.81 7.85
CA ASP A 108 -6.21 -12.11 7.18
C ASP A 108 -7.65 -12.33 6.69
N GLU A 109 -8.64 -11.75 7.37
CA GLU A 109 -10.08 -11.88 7.05
C GLU A 109 -10.55 -10.92 5.96
N ASP A 110 -9.84 -9.81 5.74
CA ASP A 110 -10.12 -8.86 4.67
C ASP A 110 -10.19 -9.54 3.29
N GLU A 111 -10.98 -8.95 2.40
CA GLU A 111 -10.96 -9.23 0.98
C GLU A 111 -10.55 -7.98 0.20
N ILE A 112 -10.11 -8.17 -1.04
CA ILE A 112 -9.86 -7.08 -1.97
C ILE A 112 -10.65 -7.28 -3.25
N LEU A 113 -11.07 -6.18 -3.87
CA LEU A 113 -11.58 -6.14 -5.22
C LEU A 113 -10.52 -5.51 -6.12
N VAL A 114 -10.01 -6.28 -7.08
CA VAL A 114 -9.02 -5.83 -8.06
C VAL A 114 -9.75 -5.50 -9.36
N THR A 115 -9.61 -4.27 -9.84
CA THR A 115 -10.24 -3.80 -11.08
C THR A 115 -9.19 -3.47 -12.13
N THR A 116 -9.39 -3.98 -13.34
CA THR A 116 -8.49 -3.76 -14.48
C THR A 116 -9.03 -2.69 -15.43
N LYS A 117 -8.14 -2.15 -16.27
CA LYS A 117 -8.47 -1.14 -17.29
C LYS A 117 -9.56 -1.61 -18.24
N ASN A 118 -9.54 -2.90 -18.59
CA ASN A 118 -10.49 -3.49 -19.53
C ASN A 118 -11.75 -4.03 -18.84
N GLY A 119 -12.00 -3.67 -17.58
CA GLY A 119 -13.25 -3.96 -16.88
C GLY A 119 -13.31 -5.34 -16.21
N MET A 120 -12.21 -6.09 -16.13
CA MET A 120 -12.18 -7.29 -15.30
C MET A 120 -12.19 -6.90 -13.83
N MET A 121 -13.04 -7.57 -13.05
CA MET A 121 -13.10 -7.42 -11.60
C MET A 121 -12.93 -8.78 -10.94
N VAL A 122 -11.99 -8.89 -10.00
CA VAL A 122 -11.73 -10.12 -9.27
C VAL A 122 -11.68 -9.82 -7.79
N ARG A 123 -12.48 -10.56 -7.02
CA ARG A 123 -12.44 -10.56 -5.56
C ARG A 123 -11.43 -11.60 -5.09
N VAL A 124 -10.51 -11.23 -4.20
CA VAL A 124 -9.44 -12.09 -3.69
C VAL A 124 -9.43 -12.01 -2.17
N LYS A 125 -9.35 -13.16 -1.50
CA LYS A 125 -9.19 -13.23 -0.04
C LYS A 125 -7.76 -12.90 0.34
N VAL A 126 -7.56 -11.98 1.29
CA VAL A 126 -6.22 -11.55 1.68
C VAL A 126 -5.38 -12.72 2.21
N LYS A 127 -5.98 -13.63 2.99
CA LYS A 127 -5.29 -14.84 3.48
C LYS A 127 -4.67 -15.72 2.40
N GLU A 128 -5.21 -15.72 1.18
CA GLU A 128 -4.69 -16.53 0.06
C GLU A 128 -3.48 -15.88 -0.60
N ILE A 129 -3.26 -14.59 -0.37
CA ILE A 129 -2.11 -13.86 -0.91
C ILE A 129 -0.86 -14.25 -0.12
N ARG A 130 0.22 -14.60 -0.84
CA ARG A 130 1.46 -15.07 -0.22
C ARG A 130 2.11 -14.00 0.66
N LYS A 131 2.46 -14.40 1.88
CA LYS A 131 3.31 -13.63 2.80
C LYS A 131 4.78 -13.78 2.41
N GLN A 132 5.50 -12.66 2.24
CA GLN A 132 6.90 -12.60 1.87
C GLN A 132 7.57 -11.35 2.46
N GLY A 133 8.90 -11.33 2.49
CA GLY A 133 9.66 -10.12 2.83
C GLY A 133 9.37 -8.95 1.89
N ARG A 134 9.70 -7.72 2.30
CA ARG A 134 9.41 -6.51 1.51
C ARG A 134 10.15 -6.45 0.17
N ASN A 135 11.45 -6.70 0.20
CA ASN A 135 12.30 -6.54 -0.97
C ASN A 135 12.27 -7.79 -1.86
N THR A 136 11.08 -8.17 -2.32
CA THR A 136 10.85 -9.29 -3.24
C THR A 136 9.91 -8.86 -4.37
N MET A 137 9.76 -9.72 -5.39
CA MET A 137 8.84 -9.48 -6.50
C MET A 137 7.38 -9.86 -6.20
N GLY A 138 7.10 -10.58 -5.11
CA GLY A 138 5.76 -11.11 -4.88
C GLY A 138 5.36 -12.24 -5.84
N VAL A 139 4.05 -12.52 -5.86
CA VAL A 139 3.41 -13.57 -6.66
C VAL A 139 2.31 -12.98 -7.52
N ARG A 140 1.85 -13.73 -8.53
CA ARG A 140 0.73 -13.32 -9.38
C ARG A 140 -0.57 -13.40 -8.56
N ILE A 141 -1.30 -12.30 -8.47
CA ILE A 141 -2.61 -12.19 -7.82
C ILE A 141 -3.72 -12.43 -8.84
N ILE A 142 -3.56 -11.86 -10.04
CA ILE A 142 -4.51 -11.97 -11.14
C ILE A 142 -3.75 -12.26 -12.44
N ARG A 143 -4.34 -13.10 -13.29
CA ARG A 143 -3.87 -13.26 -14.68
C ARG A 143 -4.58 -12.23 -15.55
N LEU A 144 -3.82 -11.29 -16.07
CA LEU A 144 -4.31 -10.24 -16.96
C LEU A 144 -4.36 -10.73 -18.41
N ASN A 145 -5.31 -10.18 -19.16
CA ASN A 145 -5.31 -10.30 -20.62
C ASN A 145 -4.16 -9.48 -21.22
N PRO A 146 -3.68 -9.82 -22.43
CA PRO A 146 -2.66 -9.02 -23.12
C PRO A 146 -3.05 -7.54 -23.21
N GLY A 147 -2.16 -6.65 -22.76
CA GLY A 147 -2.38 -5.20 -22.77
C GLY A 147 -3.27 -4.65 -21.65
N ASP A 148 -3.83 -5.50 -20.80
CA ASP A 148 -4.61 -5.07 -19.63
C ASP A 148 -3.70 -4.75 -18.43
N LYS A 149 -4.20 -3.93 -17.52
CA LYS A 149 -3.49 -3.50 -16.30
C LYS A 149 -4.47 -3.35 -15.16
N VAL A 150 -4.03 -3.68 -13.95
CA VAL A 150 -4.74 -3.29 -12.72
C VAL A 150 -4.68 -1.77 -12.60
N ILE A 151 -5.84 -1.13 -12.43
CA ILE A 151 -5.96 0.32 -12.28
C ILE A 151 -6.43 0.73 -10.89
N SER A 152 -7.07 -0.18 -10.15
CA SER A 152 -7.58 0.10 -8.82
C SER A 152 -7.68 -1.19 -8.01
N VAL A 153 -7.49 -1.06 -6.70
CA VAL A 153 -7.75 -2.10 -5.72
C VAL A 153 -8.53 -1.47 -4.58
N ALA A 154 -9.66 -2.05 -4.23
CA ALA A 154 -10.45 -1.64 -3.08
C ALA A 154 -10.39 -2.72 -2.00
N LYS A 155 -10.11 -2.32 -0.75
CA LYS A 155 -10.22 -3.20 0.40
C LYS A 155 -11.69 -3.32 0.82
N ILE A 156 -12.17 -4.55 0.95
CA ILE A 156 -13.49 -4.88 1.46
C ILE A 156 -13.30 -5.31 2.90
N ILE A 157 -13.76 -4.46 3.81
CA ILE A 157 -13.80 -4.76 5.24
C ILE A 157 -15.06 -5.60 5.45
N GLU A 158 -14.91 -6.80 6.00
CA GLU A 158 -16.05 -7.61 6.42
C GLU A 158 -16.70 -6.91 7.61
N ASN A 159 -17.77 -6.14 7.38
CA ASN A 159 -18.57 -5.60 8.46
C ASN A 159 -19.19 -6.79 9.21
N SER A 160 -18.78 -6.98 10.45
CA SER A 160 -19.52 -7.81 11.40
C SER A 160 -20.81 -7.07 11.78
N GLU A 161 -21.75 -6.96 10.84
CA GLU A 161 -23.16 -6.73 11.17
C GLU A 161 -23.82 -8.10 11.33
N LYS A 162 -23.84 -8.55 12.59
CA LYS A 162 -24.90 -9.37 13.16
C LYS A 162 -25.26 -8.82 14.52
#